data_AF-A0A2E8GS90-F1
#
_entry.id   AF-A0A2E8GS90-F1
#
_cell.length_a   1.000
_cell.length_b   1.000
_cell.length_c   1.000
_cell.angle_alpha   90.00
_cell.angle_beta   90.00
_cell.angle_gamma   90.00
#
_symmetry.space_group_name_H-M   'P 1'
#
loop_
_entity.id
_entity.type
_entity.pdbx_description
1 polymer ?
#
loop_
_entity_poly.entity_id
_entity_poly.type
_entity_poly.pdbx_seq_one_letter_code
_entity_poly.pdbx_strand_id
1 'polypeptide(L)'
;MNPIDCFNGDADGLCALHQLRLAEPTESELVTGVKRDIQLLERIRERCDCKITVLDISLDSNRNALSQLLEQGNHIRWFDHHFPGEIPDSPLLHATINTSPEVCTSLLVDQELAGKFREWAITAAFGDNLHRSAQRFAGQTGLDADQQNQLRELGELLNYNGYGETVADLHFPPEQLFRHLQPHESPWSFIHESEALPKLREGYRADQVQTETLKPESARGGGRVFRLPCEPWCRRVVGVFSNRMARERTDLAHAVLVETGRGTSVVSVRAPLERPQGADALCRKFDGGGRAGAAGINVLPDAEVERFLAVFAESYPGF
;
A
#
# COMPACT_ATOMS: atom_id res chain seq x y z
N MET A 1 29.76 -6.96 0.32
CA MET A 1 28.95 -5.80 0.79
C MET A 1 27.75 -6.36 1.56
N ASN A 2 27.17 -5.57 2.47
CA ASN A 2 25.94 -6.01 3.15
C ASN A 2 24.82 -6.14 2.10
N PRO A 3 23.95 -7.16 2.21
CA PRO A 3 22.75 -7.26 1.39
C PRO A 3 21.88 -6.01 1.52
N ILE A 4 21.09 -5.72 0.49
CA ILE A 4 20.17 -4.58 0.47
C ILE A 4 18.75 -5.12 0.41
N ASP A 5 17.89 -4.67 1.31
CA ASP A 5 16.46 -4.95 1.26
C ASP A 5 15.72 -3.68 0.84
N CYS A 6 15.09 -3.74 -0.33
CA CYS A 6 14.35 -2.65 -0.94
C CYS A 6 12.86 -3.00 -0.93
N PHE A 7 12.05 -2.27 -0.17
CA PHE A 7 10.66 -2.66 0.10
C PHE A 7 9.75 -1.46 0.33
N ASN A 8 8.49 -1.59 -0.08
CA ASN A 8 7.46 -0.62 0.22
C ASN A 8 7.22 -0.51 1.74
N GLY A 9 7.00 0.71 2.25
CA GLY A 9 6.84 0.98 3.68
C GLY A 9 5.43 0.77 4.24
N ASP A 10 4.57 0.06 3.51
CA ASP A 10 3.23 -0.32 3.96
C ASP A 10 3.21 -1.73 4.60
N ALA A 11 2.01 -2.22 4.93
CA ALA A 11 1.86 -3.54 5.55
C ALA A 11 2.44 -4.67 4.71
N ASP A 12 2.30 -4.62 3.38
CA ASP A 12 2.67 -5.74 2.53
C ASP A 12 4.19 -5.84 2.37
N GLY A 13 4.87 -4.73 2.07
CA GLY A 13 6.32 -4.71 2.02
C GLY A 13 6.98 -5.03 3.37
N LEU A 14 6.46 -4.47 4.48
CA LEU A 14 6.98 -4.72 5.83
C LEU A 14 6.86 -6.21 6.23
N CYS A 15 5.67 -6.80 6.08
CA CYS A 15 5.44 -8.18 6.46
C CYS A 15 6.15 -9.16 5.52
N ALA A 16 6.24 -8.87 4.23
CA ALA A 16 6.99 -9.70 3.28
C ALA A 16 8.47 -9.78 3.65
N LEU A 17 9.09 -8.63 3.96
CA LEU A 17 10.49 -8.62 4.37
C LEU A 17 10.68 -9.35 5.70
N HIS A 18 9.79 -9.12 6.65
CA HIS A 18 9.89 -9.71 7.99
C HIS A 18 9.82 -11.24 7.93
N GLN A 19 8.90 -11.80 7.14
CA GLN A 19 8.83 -13.23 6.88
C GLN A 19 10.15 -13.79 6.33
N LEU A 20 10.75 -13.12 5.34
CA LEU A 20 12.04 -13.53 4.77
C LEU A 20 13.16 -13.46 5.81
N ARG A 21 13.21 -12.42 6.64
CA ARG A 21 14.29 -12.25 7.64
C ARG A 21 14.13 -13.18 8.85
N LEU A 22 12.92 -13.62 9.18
CA LEU A 22 12.70 -14.72 10.13
C LEU A 22 13.18 -16.07 9.58
N ALA A 23 13.03 -16.31 8.28
CA ALA A 23 13.51 -17.54 7.62
C ALA A 23 15.02 -17.53 7.39
N GLU A 24 15.54 -16.39 6.95
CA GLU A 24 16.91 -16.13 6.51
C GLU A 24 17.46 -14.89 7.23
N PRO A 25 17.86 -15.03 8.52
CA PRO A 25 18.37 -13.91 9.31
C PRO A 25 19.59 -13.27 8.65
N THR A 26 19.55 -11.96 8.46
CA THR A 26 20.60 -11.20 7.78
C THR A 26 20.50 -9.73 8.17
N GLU A 27 21.64 -9.12 8.48
CA GLU A 27 21.76 -7.66 8.60
C GLU A 27 21.86 -7.06 7.19
N SER A 28 20.96 -6.14 6.86
CA SER A 28 20.85 -5.52 5.55
C SER A 28 20.74 -4.00 5.61
N GLU A 29 21.13 -3.34 4.53
CA GLU A 29 20.76 -1.95 4.29
C GLU A 29 19.27 -1.89 3.91
N LEU A 30 18.48 -1.11 4.64
CA LEU A 30 17.05 -0.95 4.39
C LEU A 30 16.80 0.26 3.47
N VAL A 31 16.18 0.03 2.33
CA VAL A 31 15.78 1.05 1.36
C VAL A 31 14.26 1.03 1.23
N THR A 32 13.60 1.98 1.90
CA THR A 32 12.13 2.03 1.98
C THR A 32 11.66 3.49 2.03
N GLY A 33 10.34 3.69 2.00
CA GLY A 33 9.70 5.00 1.94
C GLY A 33 8.19 4.92 2.17
N VAL A 34 7.50 6.05 2.01
CA VAL A 34 6.03 6.08 2.08
C VAL A 34 5.41 5.15 1.04
N LYS A 35 4.14 4.76 1.20
CA LYS A 35 3.42 3.84 0.30
C LYS A 35 3.46 4.25 -1.18
N ARG A 36 3.57 5.55 -1.47
CA ARG A 36 3.60 6.09 -2.84
C ARG A 36 5.01 6.21 -3.43
N ASP A 37 6.03 5.96 -2.64
CA ASP A 37 7.43 5.99 -3.05
C ASP A 37 7.80 4.67 -3.70
N ILE A 38 7.35 4.52 -4.96
CA ILE A 38 7.41 3.24 -5.68
C ILE A 38 8.66 3.08 -6.57
N GLN A 39 9.56 4.08 -6.61
CA GLN A 39 10.78 4.08 -7.44
C GLN A 39 12.05 3.90 -6.60
N LEU A 40 11.99 3.00 -5.60
CA LEU A 40 13.03 2.87 -4.58
C LEU A 40 14.39 2.43 -5.15
N LEU A 41 14.43 1.70 -6.27
CA LEU A 41 15.70 1.25 -6.87
C LEU A 41 16.56 2.40 -7.40
N GLU A 42 15.97 3.56 -7.72
CA GLU A 42 16.74 4.74 -8.12
C GLU A 42 17.72 5.19 -7.02
N ARG A 43 17.42 4.91 -5.75
CA ARG A 43 18.29 5.26 -4.60
C ARG A 43 19.55 4.42 -4.52
N ILE A 44 19.55 3.25 -5.16
CA ILE A 44 20.65 2.28 -5.12
C ILE A 44 21.18 1.93 -6.50
N ARG A 45 20.79 2.67 -7.55
CA ARG A 45 21.17 2.43 -8.96
C ARG A 45 22.68 2.38 -9.26
N GLU A 46 23.52 2.80 -8.32
CA GLU A 46 24.98 2.78 -8.45
C GLU A 46 25.66 1.65 -7.67
N ARG A 47 24.89 0.76 -7.03
CA ARG A 47 25.44 -0.39 -6.30
C ARG A 47 25.99 -1.42 -7.28
N CYS A 48 27.07 -2.10 -6.91
CA CYS A 48 27.69 -3.14 -7.74
C CYS A 48 27.92 -4.40 -6.91
N ASP A 49 27.82 -5.58 -7.54
CA ASP A 49 28.12 -6.88 -6.95
C ASP A 49 27.42 -7.15 -5.59
N CYS A 50 26.21 -6.60 -5.40
CA CYS A 50 25.39 -6.81 -4.19
C CYS A 50 24.35 -7.91 -4.39
N LYS A 51 23.82 -8.41 -3.26
CA LYS A 51 22.54 -9.13 -3.21
C LYS A 51 21.45 -8.16 -2.82
N ILE A 52 20.40 -8.06 -3.62
CA ILE A 52 19.28 -7.13 -3.43
C ILE A 52 17.98 -7.93 -3.37
N THR A 53 17.24 -7.77 -2.28
CA THR A 53 15.85 -8.25 -2.17
C THR A 53 14.93 -7.08 -2.51
N VAL A 54 13.96 -7.28 -3.42
CA VAL A 54 12.99 -6.26 -3.81
C VAL A 54 11.58 -6.76 -3.54
N LEU A 55 10.80 -5.96 -2.81
CA LEU A 55 9.48 -6.36 -2.31
C LEU A 55 8.46 -5.25 -2.53
N ASP A 56 7.33 -5.62 -3.10
CA ASP A 56 6.13 -4.80 -3.14
C ASP A 56 6.27 -3.43 -3.83
N ILE A 57 7.14 -3.37 -4.84
CA ILE A 57 7.21 -2.25 -5.77
C ILE A 57 7.19 -2.79 -7.20
N SER A 58 6.53 -2.05 -8.09
CA SER A 58 6.39 -2.46 -9.50
C SER A 58 7.75 -2.51 -10.21
N LEU A 59 8.01 -3.63 -10.88
CA LEU A 59 9.16 -3.78 -11.77
C LEU A 59 9.12 -2.73 -12.89
N ASP A 60 7.94 -2.45 -13.44
CA ASP A 60 7.78 -1.50 -14.55
C ASP A 60 8.22 -0.09 -14.15
N SER A 61 7.80 0.36 -12.97
CA SER A 61 8.19 1.66 -12.40
C SER A 61 9.69 1.79 -12.10
N ASN A 62 10.40 0.66 -11.95
CA ASN A 62 11.81 0.59 -11.59
C ASN A 62 12.71 0.04 -12.72
N ARG A 63 12.16 -0.15 -13.93
CA ARG A 63 12.82 -0.83 -15.06
C ARG A 63 14.21 -0.29 -15.39
N ASN A 64 14.37 1.02 -15.39
CA ASN A 64 15.63 1.67 -15.74
C ASN A 64 16.71 1.38 -14.68
N ALA A 65 16.39 1.60 -13.41
CA ALA A 65 17.29 1.27 -12.30
C ALA A 65 17.60 -0.24 -12.23
N LEU A 66 16.60 -1.11 -12.45
CA LEU A 66 16.80 -2.56 -12.52
C LEU A 66 17.81 -2.94 -13.60
N SER A 67 17.68 -2.40 -14.81
CA SER A 67 18.58 -2.70 -15.93
C SER A 67 20.02 -2.33 -15.58
N GLN A 68 20.23 -1.13 -15.02
CA GLN A 68 21.54 -0.68 -14.57
C GLN A 68 22.13 -1.56 -13.47
N LEU A 69 21.33 -1.95 -12.48
CA LEU A 69 21.77 -2.83 -11.39
C LEU A 69 22.18 -4.22 -11.92
N LEU A 70 21.46 -4.78 -12.88
CA LEU A 70 21.83 -6.07 -13.48
C LEU A 70 23.14 -5.98 -14.26
N GLU A 71 23.36 -4.89 -15.02
CA GLU A 71 24.63 -4.63 -15.72
C GLU A 71 25.82 -4.49 -14.76
N GLN A 72 25.56 -4.02 -13.53
CA GLN A 72 26.55 -3.87 -12.46
C GLN A 72 26.78 -5.15 -11.63
N GLY A 73 26.30 -6.31 -12.10
CA GLY A 73 26.57 -7.61 -11.47
C GLY A 73 25.75 -7.89 -10.20
N ASN A 74 24.70 -7.11 -9.92
CA ASN A 74 23.88 -7.34 -8.74
C ASN A 74 22.95 -8.53 -8.92
N HIS A 75 22.86 -9.39 -7.90
CA HIS A 75 21.89 -10.47 -7.82
C HIS A 75 20.60 -9.98 -7.16
N ILE A 76 19.49 -10.02 -7.89
CA ILE A 76 18.22 -9.45 -7.48
C ILE A 76 17.17 -10.56 -7.29
N ARG A 77 16.60 -10.66 -6.09
CA ARG A 77 15.44 -11.50 -5.77
C ARG A 77 14.23 -10.59 -5.60
N TRP A 78 13.21 -10.77 -6.42
CA TRP A 78 12.05 -9.88 -6.50
C TRP A 78 10.76 -10.62 -6.18
N PHE A 79 9.93 -10.07 -5.29
CA PHE A 79 8.55 -10.52 -5.06
C PHE A 79 7.61 -9.34 -5.24
N ASP A 80 6.60 -9.48 -6.09
CA ASP A 80 5.66 -8.40 -6.37
C ASP A 80 4.34 -8.92 -6.96
N HIS A 81 3.29 -8.13 -6.83
CA HIS A 81 1.96 -8.40 -7.37
C HIS A 81 1.47 -7.29 -8.31
N HIS A 82 2.24 -6.21 -8.49
CA HIS A 82 1.93 -5.16 -9.44
C HIS A 82 2.21 -5.58 -10.88
N PHE A 83 1.68 -4.82 -11.84
CA PHE A 83 2.00 -5.01 -13.25
C PHE A 83 3.51 -4.85 -13.48
N PRO A 84 4.20 -5.86 -14.05
CA PRO A 84 5.66 -5.82 -14.20
C PRO A 84 6.12 -5.22 -15.53
N GLY A 85 5.21 -5.04 -16.49
CA GLY A 85 5.61 -4.83 -17.88
C GLY A 85 6.40 -6.03 -18.41
N GLU A 86 7.38 -5.78 -19.28
CA GLU A 86 8.33 -6.80 -19.73
C GLU A 86 9.33 -7.13 -18.60
N ILE A 87 9.60 -8.40 -18.32
CA ILE A 87 10.59 -8.79 -17.31
C ILE A 87 11.92 -9.06 -18.01
N PRO A 88 13.03 -8.42 -17.62
CA PRO A 88 14.34 -8.68 -18.24
C PRO A 88 14.76 -10.15 -18.11
N ASP A 89 15.22 -10.74 -19.22
CA ASP A 89 15.84 -12.06 -19.21
C ASP A 89 17.30 -11.95 -18.76
N SER A 90 17.54 -12.18 -17.47
CA SER A 90 18.88 -12.11 -16.87
C SER A 90 19.06 -13.22 -15.84
N PRO A 91 20.20 -13.95 -15.84
CA PRO A 91 20.49 -14.94 -14.81
C PRO A 91 20.71 -14.32 -13.43
N LEU A 92 20.85 -12.99 -13.35
CA LEU A 92 21.00 -12.25 -12.10
C LEU A 92 19.67 -11.79 -11.52
N LEU A 93 18.53 -12.02 -12.20
CA LEU A 93 17.20 -11.68 -11.74
C LEU A 93 16.39 -12.94 -11.44
N HIS A 94 15.91 -13.08 -10.21
CA HIS A 94 14.92 -14.07 -9.83
C HIS A 94 13.63 -13.36 -9.40
N ALA A 95 12.66 -13.29 -10.32
CA ALA A 95 11.40 -12.57 -10.12
C ALA A 95 10.21 -13.52 -9.92
N THR A 96 9.58 -13.44 -8.75
CA THR A 96 8.33 -14.11 -8.40
C THR A 96 7.20 -13.09 -8.46
N ILE A 97 6.48 -13.03 -9.58
CA ILE A 97 5.43 -12.03 -9.82
C ILE A 97 4.08 -12.68 -10.10
N ASN A 98 3.03 -12.22 -9.41
CA ASN A 98 1.65 -12.66 -9.65
C ASN A 98 0.67 -11.48 -9.58
N THR A 99 0.11 -11.10 -10.72
CA THR A 99 -0.80 -9.94 -10.83
C THR A 99 -2.25 -10.26 -10.49
N SER A 100 -2.53 -11.43 -9.89
CA SER A 100 -3.87 -11.79 -9.45
C SER A 100 -4.38 -10.77 -8.44
N PRO A 101 -5.64 -10.32 -8.56
CA PRO A 101 -6.23 -9.39 -7.59
C PRO A 101 -6.38 -9.98 -6.19
N GLU A 102 -6.19 -11.30 -6.03
CA GLU A 102 -6.31 -12.04 -4.76
C GLU A 102 -4.97 -12.24 -4.04
N VAL A 103 -3.85 -11.80 -4.62
CA VAL A 103 -2.49 -12.02 -4.09
C VAL A 103 -1.84 -10.69 -3.75
N CYS A 104 -1.09 -10.65 -2.66
CA CYS A 104 -0.17 -9.59 -2.28
C CYS A 104 1.25 -10.19 -2.14
N THR A 105 2.27 -9.35 -2.09
CA THR A 105 3.69 -9.73 -2.00
C THR A 105 3.96 -10.66 -0.81
N SER A 106 3.37 -10.39 0.35
CA SER A 106 3.51 -11.22 1.54
C SER A 106 2.94 -12.63 1.37
N LEU A 107 1.91 -12.83 0.55
CA LEU A 107 1.37 -14.16 0.23
C LEU A 107 2.28 -14.92 -0.75
N LEU A 108 3.01 -14.22 -1.62
CA LEU A 108 4.05 -14.84 -2.45
C LEU A 108 5.23 -15.32 -1.60
N VAL A 109 5.63 -14.51 -0.62
CA VAL A 109 6.64 -14.90 0.36
C VAL A 109 6.15 -16.05 1.25
N ASP A 110 4.89 -16.06 1.69
CA ASP A 110 4.31 -17.20 2.44
C ASP A 110 4.44 -18.51 1.66
N GLN A 111 4.12 -18.47 0.37
CA GLN A 111 4.21 -19.63 -0.51
C GLN A 111 5.65 -20.11 -0.66
N GLU A 112 6.59 -19.21 -0.90
CA GLU A 112 8.03 -19.50 -0.98
C GLU A 112 8.56 -20.15 0.30
N LEU A 113 8.09 -19.68 1.46
CA LEU A 113 8.48 -20.18 2.78
C LEU A 113 7.61 -21.35 3.27
N ALA A 114 6.81 -21.94 2.38
CA ALA A 114 5.92 -23.07 2.66
C ALA A 114 5.00 -22.87 3.88
N GLY A 115 4.57 -21.64 4.15
CA GLY A 115 3.64 -21.35 5.25
C GLY A 115 4.26 -21.09 6.61
N LYS A 116 5.59 -21.05 6.74
CA LYS A 116 6.27 -21.04 8.04
C LYS A 116 5.86 -19.86 8.93
N PHE A 117 5.53 -18.71 8.33
CA PHE A 117 5.19 -17.47 9.03
C PHE A 117 3.85 -16.88 8.56
N ARG A 118 2.90 -17.75 8.19
CA ARG A 118 1.65 -17.41 7.49
C ARG A 118 0.81 -16.32 8.14
N GLU A 119 0.86 -16.19 9.46
CA GLU A 119 0.09 -15.19 10.18
C GLU A 119 0.52 -13.76 9.80
N TRP A 120 1.82 -13.54 9.52
CA TRP A 120 2.30 -12.26 8.97
C TRP A 120 1.75 -11.99 7.56
N ALA A 121 1.65 -13.03 6.73
CA ALA A 121 1.05 -12.90 5.40
C ALA A 121 -0.46 -12.63 5.46
N ILE A 122 -1.18 -13.20 6.44
CA ILE A 122 -2.59 -12.91 6.70
C ILE A 122 -2.74 -11.45 7.16
N THR A 123 -1.88 -10.96 8.07
CA THR A 123 -1.84 -9.56 8.50
C THR A 123 -1.65 -8.62 7.31
N ALA A 124 -0.66 -8.88 6.45
CA ALA A 124 -0.44 -8.11 5.23
C ALA A 124 -1.66 -8.11 4.30
N ALA A 125 -2.24 -9.28 4.04
CA ALA A 125 -3.40 -9.40 3.16
C ALA A 125 -4.62 -8.58 3.68
N PHE A 126 -4.81 -8.48 5.00
CA PHE A 126 -5.79 -7.54 5.54
C PHE A 126 -5.38 -6.08 5.32
N GLY A 127 -4.12 -5.72 5.59
CA GLY A 127 -3.60 -4.37 5.35
C GLY A 127 -3.78 -3.91 3.92
N ASP A 128 -3.60 -4.82 2.96
CA ASP A 128 -3.78 -4.60 1.52
C ASP A 128 -5.23 -4.70 1.05
N ASN A 129 -6.18 -4.75 2.00
CA ASN A 129 -7.61 -4.80 1.76
C ASN A 129 -8.05 -6.05 0.96
N LEU A 130 -7.27 -7.13 0.99
CA LEU A 130 -7.58 -8.46 0.43
C LEU A 130 -8.31 -9.33 1.44
N HIS A 131 -9.40 -8.81 2.02
CA HIS A 131 -10.10 -9.44 3.15
C HIS A 131 -10.54 -10.88 2.87
N ARG A 132 -10.99 -11.19 1.64
CA ARG A 132 -11.39 -12.55 1.27
C ARG A 132 -10.23 -13.53 1.28
N SER A 133 -9.08 -13.13 0.74
CA SER A 133 -7.85 -13.94 0.78
C SER A 133 -7.39 -14.14 2.21
N ALA A 134 -7.33 -13.06 3.00
CA ALA A 134 -6.94 -13.11 4.40
C ALA A 134 -7.84 -14.06 5.21
N GLN A 135 -9.17 -13.97 5.06
CA GLN A 135 -10.14 -14.87 5.71
C GLN A 135 -9.97 -16.32 5.29
N ARG A 136 -9.71 -16.59 4.01
CA ARG A 136 -9.45 -17.95 3.50
C ARG A 136 -8.22 -18.56 4.18
N PHE A 137 -7.10 -17.84 4.20
CA PHE A 137 -5.87 -18.33 4.83
C PHE A 137 -6.00 -18.41 6.36
N ALA A 138 -6.69 -17.47 7.00
CA ALA A 138 -6.99 -17.52 8.43
C ALA A 138 -7.80 -18.77 8.81
N GLY A 139 -8.82 -19.12 8.01
CA GLY A 139 -9.59 -20.34 8.20
C GLY A 139 -8.75 -21.62 8.04
N GLN A 140 -7.77 -21.63 7.12
CA GLN A 140 -6.83 -22.74 6.95
C GLN A 140 -5.85 -22.87 8.12
N THR A 141 -5.46 -21.75 8.73
CA THR A 141 -4.60 -21.71 9.92
C THR A 141 -5.39 -22.02 11.21
N GLY A 142 -6.73 -22.04 11.15
CA GLY A 142 -7.59 -22.31 12.30
C GLY A 142 -7.82 -21.09 13.21
N LEU A 143 -7.65 -19.87 12.68
CA LEU A 143 -7.85 -18.64 13.44
C LEU A 143 -9.35 -18.34 13.62
N ASP A 144 -9.74 -18.04 14.85
CA ASP A 144 -11.10 -17.62 15.17
C ASP A 144 -11.40 -16.18 14.70
N ALA A 145 -12.65 -15.74 14.91
CA ALA A 145 -13.09 -14.41 14.47
C ALA A 145 -12.37 -13.27 15.21
N ASP A 146 -12.04 -13.45 16.48
CA ASP A 146 -11.38 -12.43 17.29
C ASP A 146 -9.91 -12.29 16.89
N GLN A 147 -9.24 -13.42 16.66
CA GLN A 147 -7.90 -13.48 16.09
C GLN A 147 -7.84 -12.83 14.70
N GLN A 148 -8.80 -13.14 13.83
CA GLN A 148 -8.90 -12.50 12.51
C GLN A 148 -9.07 -10.98 12.63
N ASN A 149 -9.89 -10.51 13.58
CA ASN A 149 -10.08 -9.08 13.81
C ASN A 149 -8.80 -8.39 14.31
N GLN A 150 -8.02 -9.04 15.17
CA GLN A 150 -6.74 -8.52 15.65
C GLN A 150 -5.69 -8.44 14.55
N LEU A 151 -5.55 -9.48 13.71
CA LEU A 151 -4.64 -9.44 12.55
C LEU A 151 -5.08 -8.41 11.52
N ARG A 152 -6.40 -8.23 11.34
CA ARG A 152 -6.94 -7.17 10.49
C ARG A 152 -6.57 -5.79 11.01
N GLU A 153 -6.81 -5.52 12.30
CA GLU A 153 -6.45 -4.24 12.91
C GLU A 153 -4.95 -3.96 12.73
N LEU A 154 -4.09 -4.95 13.02
CA LEU A 154 -2.64 -4.81 12.85
C LEU A 154 -2.29 -4.46 11.39
N GLY A 155 -2.81 -5.23 10.42
CA GLY A 155 -2.54 -5.00 9.00
C GLY A 155 -3.00 -3.62 8.54
N GLU A 156 -4.21 -3.22 8.92
CA GLU A 156 -4.77 -1.91 8.59
C GLU A 156 -3.93 -0.76 9.20
N LEU A 157 -3.43 -0.92 10.43
CA LEU A 157 -2.59 0.07 11.10
C LEU A 157 -1.18 0.19 10.48
N LEU A 158 -0.57 -0.94 10.10
CA LEU A 158 0.71 -0.95 9.38
C LEU A 158 0.57 -0.27 8.01
N ASN A 159 -0.50 -0.59 7.26
CA ASN A 159 -0.77 0.05 5.97
C ASN A 159 -1.09 1.54 6.14
N TYR A 160 -1.87 1.91 7.16
CA TYR A 160 -2.18 3.29 7.51
C TYR A 160 -0.90 4.11 7.77
N ASN A 161 0.08 3.56 8.49
CA ASN A 161 1.36 4.25 8.71
C ASN A 161 2.11 4.53 7.41
N GLY A 162 1.90 3.73 6.35
CA GLY A 162 2.53 3.96 5.05
C GLY A 162 1.98 5.19 4.29
N TYR A 163 0.82 5.74 4.65
CA TYR A 163 0.22 6.85 3.92
C TYR A 163 0.82 8.21 4.32
N GLY A 164 1.63 8.79 3.43
CA GLY A 164 2.18 10.14 3.58
C GLY A 164 2.60 10.73 2.23
N GLU A 165 2.85 12.03 2.18
CA GLU A 165 3.58 12.65 1.07
C GLU A 165 5.08 12.49 1.30
N THR A 166 5.51 12.58 2.56
CA THR A 166 6.88 12.39 3.00
C THR A 166 6.93 11.51 4.24
N VAL A 167 8.12 10.98 4.57
CA VAL A 167 8.34 10.21 5.80
C VAL A 167 7.97 11.00 7.06
N ALA A 168 8.10 12.33 7.02
CA ALA A 168 7.73 13.21 8.15
C ALA A 168 6.22 13.25 8.43
N ASP A 169 5.37 12.80 7.49
CA ASP A 169 3.94 12.67 7.72
C ASP A 169 3.58 11.41 8.53
N LEU A 170 4.49 10.44 8.64
CA LEU A 170 4.18 9.14 9.23
C LEU A 170 4.36 9.15 10.75
N HIS A 171 3.69 8.23 11.46
CA HIS A 171 3.92 8.05 12.90
C HIS A 171 5.26 7.40 13.19
N PHE A 172 5.71 6.55 12.25
CA PHE A 172 7.01 5.94 12.22
C PHE A 172 7.59 6.01 10.80
N PRO A 173 8.87 6.39 10.65
CA PRO A 173 9.61 6.07 9.45
C PRO A 173 9.57 4.56 9.18
N PRO A 174 9.35 4.09 7.94
CA PRO A 174 9.10 2.68 7.69
C PRO A 174 10.26 1.77 8.08
N GLU A 175 11.51 2.25 7.96
CA GLU A 175 12.69 1.53 8.43
C GLU A 175 12.75 1.41 9.96
N GLN A 176 12.18 2.37 10.70
CA GLN A 176 12.07 2.27 12.16
C GLN A 176 10.90 1.34 12.55
N LEU A 177 9.78 1.43 11.84
CA LEU A 177 8.66 0.52 12.04
C LEU A 177 9.08 -0.92 11.79
N PHE A 178 9.82 -1.19 10.70
CA PHE A 178 10.38 -2.51 10.43
C PHE A 178 11.27 -3.02 11.58
N ARG A 179 12.13 -2.17 12.14
CA ARG A 179 12.94 -2.52 13.32
C ARG A 179 12.10 -2.85 14.56
N HIS A 180 10.92 -2.25 14.70
CA HIS A 180 9.97 -2.66 15.74
C HIS A 180 9.32 -4.02 15.47
N LEU A 181 9.24 -4.48 14.21
CA LEU A 181 8.74 -5.83 13.89
C LEU A 181 9.80 -6.91 14.16
N GLN A 182 11.08 -6.61 13.92
CA GLN A 182 12.18 -7.59 13.97
C GLN A 182 12.24 -8.48 15.23
N PRO A 183 11.98 -7.99 16.46
CA PRO A 183 12.02 -8.83 17.66
C PRO A 183 10.90 -9.87 17.76
N HIS A 184 9.87 -9.77 16.91
CA HIS A 184 8.61 -10.52 17.03
C HIS A 184 8.50 -11.61 15.98
N GLU A 185 8.67 -12.88 16.38
CA GLU A 185 8.53 -14.02 15.46
C GLU A 185 7.10 -14.14 14.90
N SER A 186 6.09 -13.76 15.69
CA SER A 186 4.67 -13.80 15.29
C SER A 186 4.00 -12.43 15.40
N PRO A 187 2.96 -12.15 14.60
CA PRO A 187 2.16 -10.92 14.77
C PRO A 187 1.53 -10.84 16.16
N TRP A 188 1.27 -11.97 16.81
CA TRP A 188 0.78 -12.02 18.19
C TRP A 188 1.76 -11.41 19.17
N SER A 189 3.05 -11.76 19.10
CA SER A 189 4.06 -11.14 19.97
C SER A 189 4.14 -9.64 19.74
N PHE A 190 4.03 -9.16 18.50
CA PHE A 190 3.97 -7.71 18.21
C PHE A 190 2.71 -7.08 18.83
N ILE A 191 1.55 -7.73 18.73
CA ILE A 191 0.28 -7.23 19.28
C ILE A 191 0.34 -7.05 20.81
N HIS A 192 1.00 -7.98 21.52
CA HIS A 192 1.03 -7.98 22.98
C HIS A 192 2.18 -7.16 23.57
N GLU A 193 3.32 -7.08 22.88
CA GLU A 193 4.58 -6.61 23.48
C GLU A 193 5.14 -5.35 22.81
N SER A 194 4.68 -4.99 21.61
CA SER A 194 5.25 -3.85 20.88
C SER A 194 4.88 -2.50 21.49
N GLU A 195 5.89 -1.64 21.68
CA GLU A 195 5.68 -0.23 22.02
C GLU A 195 5.16 0.59 20.83
N ALA A 196 5.31 0.09 19.59
CA ALA A 196 4.88 0.81 18.39
C ALA A 196 3.37 0.74 18.19
N LEU A 197 2.73 -0.38 18.51
CA LEU A 197 1.31 -0.60 18.26
C LEU A 197 0.38 0.38 19.01
N PRO A 198 0.60 0.70 20.30
CA PRO A 198 -0.17 1.73 21.00
C PRO A 198 -0.12 3.09 20.30
N LYS A 199 1.07 3.51 19.83
CA LYS A 199 1.24 4.79 19.12
C LYS A 199 0.52 4.79 17.77
N LEU A 200 0.57 3.69 17.03
CA LEU A 200 -0.19 3.54 15.78
C LEU A 200 -1.71 3.64 16.03
N ARG A 201 -2.22 2.96 17.06
CA ARG A 201 -3.64 3.00 17.45
C ARG A 201 -4.07 4.41 17.85
N GLU A 202 -3.27 5.11 18.66
CA GLU A 202 -3.56 6.47 19.10
C GLU A 202 -3.60 7.44 17.91
N GLY A 203 -2.57 7.40 17.06
CA GLY A 203 -2.49 8.24 15.87
C GLY A 203 -3.65 8.00 14.90
N TYR A 204 -4.00 6.73 14.67
CA TYR A 204 -5.15 6.36 13.85
C TYR A 204 -6.46 6.90 14.41
N ARG A 205 -6.71 6.75 15.72
CA ARG A 205 -7.92 7.28 16.38
C ARG A 205 -7.97 8.80 16.29
N ALA A 206 -6.86 9.49 16.53
CA ALA A 206 -6.78 10.95 16.46
C ALA A 206 -7.14 11.46 15.06
N ASP A 207 -6.59 10.84 14.02
CA ASP A 207 -6.92 11.18 12.63
C ASP A 207 -8.38 10.84 12.28
N GLN A 208 -8.91 9.71 12.77
CA GLN A 208 -10.30 9.34 12.53
C GLN A 208 -11.28 10.36 13.13
N VAL A 209 -11.03 10.88 14.33
CA VAL A 209 -11.88 11.90 14.96
C VAL A 209 -11.99 13.15 14.06
N GLN A 210 -10.90 13.55 13.39
CA GLN A 210 -10.94 14.68 12.45
C GLN A 210 -11.90 14.42 11.29
N THR A 211 -12.01 13.16 10.84
CA THR A 211 -12.89 12.79 9.72
C THR A 211 -14.39 12.83 10.05
N GLU A 212 -14.77 12.79 11.33
CA GLU A 212 -16.19 12.73 11.73
C GLU A 212 -16.95 14.01 11.38
N THR A 213 -16.24 15.14 11.29
CA THR A 213 -16.83 16.45 10.97
C THR A 213 -16.84 16.74 9.47
N LEU A 214 -16.17 15.90 8.65
CA LEU A 214 -16.05 16.10 7.21
C LEU A 214 -17.41 15.89 6.53
N LYS A 215 -17.79 16.87 5.72
CA LYS A 215 -18.98 16.81 4.86
C LYS A 215 -18.53 16.80 3.40
N PRO A 216 -19.31 16.15 2.51
CA PRO A 216 -19.01 16.22 1.09
C PRO A 216 -19.11 17.67 0.61
N GLU A 217 -18.10 18.13 -0.12
CA GLU A 217 -18.11 19.42 -0.83
C GLU A 217 -19.19 19.42 -1.90
N SER A 218 -19.40 18.26 -2.53
CA SER A 218 -20.52 18.04 -3.44
C SER A 218 -21.07 16.63 -3.36
N ALA A 219 -22.39 16.52 -3.55
CA ALA A 219 -23.09 15.26 -3.75
C ALA A 219 -24.02 15.47 -4.96
N ARG A 220 -23.59 15.01 -6.13
CA ARG A 220 -24.32 15.18 -7.40
C ARG A 220 -24.29 13.87 -8.17
N GLY A 221 -25.41 13.56 -8.83
CA GLY A 221 -25.57 12.29 -9.54
C GLY A 221 -25.36 11.10 -8.59
N GLY A 222 -24.53 10.16 -9.04
CA GLY A 222 -24.18 8.93 -8.31
C GLY A 222 -22.88 9.03 -7.52
N GLY A 223 -22.42 10.24 -7.15
CA GLY A 223 -21.13 10.43 -6.49
C GLY A 223 -21.10 11.49 -5.37
N ARG A 224 -20.20 11.30 -4.41
CA ARG A 224 -19.82 12.30 -3.39
C ARG A 224 -18.36 12.70 -3.53
N VAL A 225 -18.07 13.98 -3.38
CA VAL A 225 -16.70 14.52 -3.41
C VAL A 225 -16.37 15.14 -2.06
N PHE A 226 -15.20 14.83 -1.53
CA PHE A 226 -14.64 15.40 -0.32
C PHE A 226 -13.31 16.09 -0.65
N ARG A 227 -13.08 17.25 -0.04
CA ARG A 227 -11.80 17.94 -0.11
C ARG A 227 -11.22 18.08 1.28
N LEU A 228 -9.96 17.70 1.41
CA LEU A 228 -9.21 17.71 2.65
C LEU A 228 -8.02 18.66 2.48
N PRO A 229 -7.68 19.44 3.52
CA PRO A 229 -6.57 20.38 3.47
C PRO A 229 -5.22 19.67 3.40
N CYS A 230 -4.17 20.47 3.13
CA CYS A 230 -2.77 20.04 3.15
C CYS A 230 -2.27 19.81 4.59
N GLU A 231 -2.78 18.76 5.24
CA GLU A 231 -2.41 18.37 6.60
C GLU A 231 -1.93 16.90 6.64
N PRO A 232 -0.93 16.55 7.48
CA PRO A 232 -0.42 15.18 7.57
C PRO A 232 -1.51 14.13 7.85
N TRP A 233 -2.47 14.44 8.72
CA TRP A 233 -3.58 13.53 9.04
C TRP A 233 -4.47 13.25 7.82
N CYS A 234 -4.63 14.22 6.91
CA CYS A 234 -5.42 14.05 5.69
C CYS A 234 -4.75 13.06 4.74
N ARG A 235 -3.42 13.14 4.63
CA ARG A 235 -2.61 12.21 3.83
C ARG A 235 -2.70 10.80 4.37
N ARG A 236 -2.55 10.64 5.70
CA ARG A 236 -2.64 9.34 6.38
C ARG A 236 -4.02 8.70 6.28
N VAL A 237 -5.09 9.48 6.49
CA VAL A 237 -6.45 8.94 6.59
C VAL A 237 -7.12 8.69 5.23
N VAL A 238 -6.60 9.24 4.13
CA VAL A 238 -7.28 9.25 2.82
C VAL A 238 -7.77 7.87 2.38
N GLY A 239 -6.95 6.82 2.54
CA GLY A 239 -7.30 5.46 2.16
C GLY A 239 -8.43 4.89 3.02
N VAL A 240 -8.29 5.02 4.33
CA VAL A 240 -9.25 4.55 5.35
C VAL A 240 -10.58 5.28 5.21
N PHE A 241 -10.54 6.61 5.09
CA PHE A 241 -11.71 7.45 4.88
C PHE A 241 -12.43 7.10 3.58
N SER A 242 -11.70 6.96 2.46
CA SER A 242 -12.29 6.57 1.17
C SER A 242 -13.02 5.22 1.28
N ASN A 243 -12.42 4.23 1.95
CA ASN A 243 -13.03 2.91 2.13
C ASN A 243 -14.25 2.96 3.06
N ARG A 244 -14.23 3.78 4.11
CA ARG A 244 -15.39 4.01 4.97
C ARG A 244 -16.54 4.63 4.20
N MET A 245 -16.27 5.68 3.40
CA MET A 245 -17.28 6.33 2.57
C MET A 245 -17.94 5.37 1.57
N ALA A 246 -17.16 4.48 0.96
CA ALA A 246 -17.67 3.45 0.05
C ALA A 246 -18.60 2.44 0.75
N ARG A 247 -18.32 2.10 2.02
CA ARG A 247 -19.16 1.19 2.83
C ARG A 247 -20.42 1.87 3.37
N GLU A 248 -20.36 3.16 3.68
CA GLU A 248 -21.52 3.93 4.14
C GLU A 248 -22.58 4.11 3.05
N ARG A 249 -22.17 4.22 1.78
CA ARG A 249 -23.05 4.35 0.62
C ARG A 249 -22.57 3.48 -0.52
N THR A 250 -23.00 2.23 -0.52
CA THR A 250 -22.59 1.17 -1.47
C THR A 250 -23.00 1.44 -2.91
N ASP A 251 -24.01 2.29 -3.09
CA ASP A 251 -24.61 2.70 -4.36
C ASP A 251 -23.89 3.90 -5.02
N LEU A 252 -23.04 4.62 -4.27
CA LEU A 252 -22.38 5.84 -4.74
C LEU A 252 -20.88 5.67 -4.97
N ALA A 253 -20.34 6.44 -5.90
CA ALA A 253 -18.91 6.67 -6.04
C ALA A 253 -18.43 7.74 -5.04
N HIS A 254 -17.14 7.69 -4.69
CA HIS A 254 -16.52 8.68 -3.81
C HIS A 254 -15.20 9.16 -4.40
N ALA A 255 -15.01 10.47 -4.45
CA ALA A 255 -13.72 11.09 -4.71
C ALA A 255 -13.25 11.86 -3.48
N VAL A 256 -12.01 11.66 -3.07
CA VAL A 256 -11.37 12.38 -1.97
C VAL A 256 -10.14 13.08 -2.52
N LEU A 257 -10.15 14.41 -2.51
CA LEU A 257 -9.04 15.26 -2.92
C LEU A 257 -8.30 15.72 -1.66
N VAL A 258 -6.99 15.49 -1.60
CA VAL A 258 -6.11 15.97 -0.54
C VAL A 258 -5.15 16.98 -1.15
N GLU A 259 -5.20 18.23 -0.68
CA GLU A 259 -4.31 19.29 -1.17
C GLU A 259 -2.85 19.01 -0.80
N THR A 260 -1.91 19.34 -1.68
CA THR A 260 -0.46 19.18 -1.44
C THR A 260 0.21 20.46 -0.98
N GLY A 261 -0.50 21.59 -1.00
CA GLY A 261 0.06 22.92 -0.73
C GLY A 261 0.96 23.46 -1.86
N ARG A 262 1.06 22.74 -3.00
CA ARG A 262 1.91 23.10 -4.15
C ARG A 262 1.12 23.39 -5.42
N GLY A 263 -0.14 23.77 -5.29
CA GLY A 263 -1.05 23.98 -6.42
C GLY A 263 -1.52 22.68 -7.08
N THR A 264 -1.47 21.57 -6.34
CA THR A 264 -1.93 20.25 -6.79
C THR A 264 -2.69 19.53 -5.69
N SER A 265 -3.46 18.53 -6.08
CA SER A 265 -4.15 17.60 -5.19
C SER A 265 -3.79 16.15 -5.52
N VAL A 266 -3.74 15.33 -4.48
CA VAL A 266 -3.78 13.88 -4.59
C VAL A 266 -5.24 13.45 -4.58
N VAL A 267 -5.64 12.57 -5.50
CA VAL A 267 -7.02 12.11 -5.60
C VAL A 267 -7.12 10.61 -5.33
N SER A 268 -8.06 10.23 -4.48
CA SER A 268 -8.48 8.84 -4.27
C SER A 268 -9.91 8.68 -4.76
N VAL A 269 -10.15 7.71 -5.64
CA VAL A 269 -11.47 7.38 -6.18
C VAL A 269 -11.88 5.98 -5.73
N ARG A 270 -13.13 5.84 -5.29
CA ARG A 270 -13.82 4.57 -5.10
C ARG A 270 -15.06 4.55 -5.98
N ALA A 271 -15.18 3.51 -6.81
CA ALA A 271 -16.43 3.25 -7.51
C ALA A 271 -17.48 2.69 -6.53
N PRO A 272 -18.78 2.70 -6.89
CA PRO A 272 -19.82 2.06 -6.08
C PRO A 272 -19.46 0.60 -5.80
N LEU A 273 -19.64 0.15 -4.56
CA LEU A 273 -19.39 -1.26 -4.21
C LEU A 273 -20.35 -2.21 -4.92
N GLU A 274 -21.57 -1.75 -5.21
CA GLU A 274 -22.55 -2.52 -5.98
C GLU A 274 -22.18 -2.64 -7.46
N ARG A 275 -21.31 -1.75 -7.97
CA ARG A 275 -20.87 -1.68 -9.38
C ARG A 275 -19.42 -1.20 -9.45
N PRO A 276 -18.44 -2.05 -9.08
CA PRO A 276 -17.05 -1.66 -8.87
C PRO A 276 -16.29 -1.47 -10.20
N GLN A 277 -16.69 -0.47 -10.98
CA GLN A 277 -16.18 -0.20 -12.33
C GLN A 277 -15.98 1.30 -12.56
N GLY A 278 -15.03 1.65 -13.43
CA GLY A 278 -14.85 3.02 -13.93
C GLY A 278 -13.83 3.88 -13.19
N ALA A 279 -13.35 3.47 -12.01
CA ALA A 279 -12.38 4.27 -11.25
C ALA A 279 -11.03 4.39 -12.00
N ASP A 280 -10.52 3.28 -12.53
CA ASP A 280 -9.28 3.22 -13.31
C ASP A 280 -9.39 4.02 -14.61
N ALA A 281 -10.51 3.85 -15.34
CA ALA A 281 -10.76 4.56 -16.59
C ALA A 281 -10.89 6.08 -16.38
N LEU A 282 -11.49 6.52 -15.28
CA LEU A 282 -11.53 7.93 -14.89
C LEU A 282 -10.12 8.45 -14.60
N CYS A 283 -9.38 7.79 -13.69
CA CYS A 283 -8.07 8.27 -13.25
C CYS A 283 -7.04 8.31 -14.38
N ARG A 284 -7.09 7.39 -15.34
CA ARG A 284 -6.20 7.41 -16.53
C ARG A 284 -6.35 8.67 -17.39
N LYS A 285 -7.48 9.40 -17.32
CA LYS A 285 -7.67 10.68 -18.03
C LYS A 285 -6.91 11.86 -17.39
N PHE A 286 -6.24 11.62 -16.26
CA PHE A 286 -5.53 12.59 -15.44
C PHE A 286 -4.19 12.02 -14.95
N ASP A 287 -3.54 11.18 -15.77
CA ASP A 287 -2.26 10.54 -15.46
C ASP A 287 -2.26 9.73 -14.14
N GLY A 288 -3.44 9.24 -13.76
CA GLY A 288 -3.65 8.33 -12.64
C GLY A 288 -3.78 6.88 -13.06
N GLY A 289 -3.97 6.01 -12.08
CA GLY A 289 -4.09 4.56 -12.30
C GLY A 289 -4.72 3.83 -11.12
N GLY A 290 -4.90 2.52 -11.27
CA GLY A 290 -5.46 1.64 -10.25
C GLY A 290 -6.32 0.53 -10.82
N ARG A 291 -7.23 0.00 -9.99
CA ARG A 291 -8.16 -1.08 -10.33
C ARG A 291 -9.55 -0.51 -10.62
N ALA A 292 -10.39 -1.31 -11.28
CA ALA A 292 -11.75 -0.90 -11.69
C ALA A 292 -12.61 -0.31 -10.55
N GLY A 293 -12.48 -0.84 -9.32
CA GLY A 293 -13.21 -0.37 -8.14
C GLY A 293 -12.51 0.71 -7.31
N ALA A 294 -11.20 0.91 -7.49
CA ALA A 294 -10.39 1.82 -6.68
C ALA A 294 -9.15 2.28 -7.44
N ALA A 295 -9.03 3.59 -7.64
CA ALA A 295 -7.94 4.20 -8.39
C ALA A 295 -7.55 5.55 -7.77
N GLY A 296 -6.46 6.13 -8.24
CA GLY A 296 -6.01 7.42 -7.75
C GLY A 296 -5.19 8.20 -8.76
N ILE A 297 -5.02 9.49 -8.46
CA ILE A 297 -4.19 10.44 -9.20
C ILE A 297 -3.15 10.98 -8.22
N ASN A 298 -1.88 10.94 -8.59
CA ASN A 298 -0.79 11.40 -7.73
C ASN A 298 -0.63 12.92 -7.79
N VAL A 299 -0.89 13.53 -8.95
CA VAL A 299 -0.71 14.96 -9.17
C VAL A 299 -1.84 15.47 -10.05
N LEU A 300 -2.90 16.00 -9.42
CA LEU A 300 -3.96 16.74 -10.12
C LEU A 300 -3.71 18.23 -9.94
N PRO A 301 -3.33 18.98 -10.99
CA PRO A 301 -3.19 20.44 -10.90
C PRO A 301 -4.50 21.12 -10.50
N ASP A 302 -4.44 22.21 -9.73
CA ASP A 302 -5.66 22.94 -9.31
C ASP A 302 -6.51 23.41 -10.48
N ALA A 303 -5.87 23.76 -11.60
CA ALA A 303 -6.55 24.14 -12.85
C ALA A 303 -7.38 23.00 -13.47
N GLU A 304 -7.06 21.74 -13.16
CA GLU A 304 -7.74 20.55 -13.68
C GLU A 304 -8.85 20.05 -12.76
N VAL A 305 -9.01 20.63 -11.55
CA VAL A 305 -9.99 20.19 -10.54
C VAL A 305 -11.42 20.26 -11.09
N GLU A 306 -11.81 21.39 -11.70
CA GLU A 306 -13.17 21.51 -12.26
C GLU A 306 -13.43 20.51 -13.39
N ARG A 307 -12.42 20.26 -14.25
CA ARG A 307 -12.51 19.22 -15.29
C ARG A 307 -12.67 17.84 -14.66
N PHE A 308 -11.90 17.54 -13.61
CA PHE A 308 -12.03 16.29 -12.87
C PHE A 308 -13.42 16.10 -12.28
N LEU A 309 -13.99 17.12 -11.62
CA LEU A 309 -15.32 17.04 -11.02
C LEU A 309 -16.41 16.79 -12.07
N ALA A 310 -16.33 17.44 -13.24
CA ALA A 310 -17.25 17.21 -14.35
C ALA A 310 -17.15 15.77 -14.87
N VAL A 311 -15.94 15.29 -15.17
CA VAL A 311 -15.73 13.92 -15.68
C VAL A 311 -16.10 12.86 -14.64
N PHE A 312 -15.89 13.13 -13.35
CA PHE A 312 -16.34 12.27 -12.24
C PHE A 312 -17.87 12.16 -12.22
N ALA A 313 -18.60 13.29 -12.32
CA ALA A 313 -20.06 13.28 -12.36
C ALA A 313 -20.61 12.57 -13.61
N GLU A 314 -19.96 12.73 -14.77
CA GLU A 314 -20.33 12.01 -16.01
C GLU A 314 -20.07 10.50 -15.91
N SER A 315 -18.98 10.11 -15.23
CA SER A 315 -18.64 8.70 -15.01
C SER A 315 -19.63 8.02 -14.06
N TYR A 316 -20.30 8.79 -13.20
CA TYR A 316 -21.24 8.31 -12.20
C TYR A 316 -22.52 9.18 -12.16
N PRO A 317 -23.40 9.11 -13.17
CA PRO A 317 -24.53 10.04 -13.34
C PRO A 317 -25.67 9.88 -12.33
N GLY A 318 -25.68 8.80 -11.53
CA GLY A 318 -26.81 8.45 -10.66
C GLY A 318 -27.92 7.73 -11.41
N PHE A 319 -28.78 7.03 -10.68
CA PHE A 319 -30.00 6.41 -11.21
C PHE A 319 -31.22 7.29 -10.94
#